data_AF-A0A7S1Y7N1-F1
#
_entry.id   AF-A0A7S1Y7N1-F1
#
_cell.length_a   1.000
_cell.length_b   1.000
_cell.length_c   1.000
_cell.angle_alpha   90.00
_cell.angle_beta   90.00
_cell.angle_gamma   90.00
#
_symmetry.space_group_name_H-M   'P 1'
#
loop_
_entity.id
_entity.type
_entity.pdbx_description
1 polymer ?
#
loop_
_entity_poly.entity_id
_entity_poly.type
_entity_poly.pdbx_seq_one_letter_code
_entity_poly.pdbx_strand_id
1 'polypeptide(L)'
;RAVVAAMRNFANHGIQEAGCHALGNLSMSEQFAAVTVDLGGAQCVTHAMDILDRNEEVQRCGCFALLYMTRGCLEKLQRQGHVDAITRVVEAAIDTFASSRYIRKYGKKTLEETKKVQCDGLVSLDWPILYLPRHQHEGMDPTTMSLQFPSFQ
;
A
#
# COMPACT_ATOMS: atom_id res chain seq x y z
N ARG A 1 9.32 -16.48 -12.27
CA ARG A 1 9.42 -17.57 -11.27
C ARG A 1 10.84 -17.81 -10.77
N ALA A 2 11.85 -17.89 -11.63
CA ALA A 2 13.24 -18.17 -11.23
C ALA A 2 13.78 -17.23 -10.12
N VAL A 3 13.55 -15.92 -10.22
CA VAL A 3 13.98 -14.93 -9.21
C VAL A 3 13.41 -15.24 -7.82
N VAL A 4 12.09 -15.43 -7.73
CA VAL A 4 11.40 -15.79 -6.49
C VAL A 4 11.94 -17.10 -5.91
N ALA A 5 12.18 -18.10 -6.75
CA ALA A 5 12.75 -19.37 -6.31
C ALA A 5 14.17 -19.20 -5.75
N ALA A 6 15.01 -18.40 -6.39
CA ALA A 6 16.35 -18.10 -5.90
C ALA A 6 16.31 -17.38 -4.54
N MET A 7 15.49 -16.33 -4.41
CA MET A 7 15.34 -15.59 -3.15
C MET A 7 14.83 -16.47 -1.99
N ARG A 8 13.99 -17.47 -2.26
CA ARG A 8 13.53 -18.41 -1.22
C ARG A 8 14.61 -19.38 -0.73
N ASN A 9 15.52 -19.77 -1.61
CA ASN A 9 16.52 -20.80 -1.31
C ASN A 9 17.84 -20.23 -0.80
N PHE A 10 18.12 -18.95 -1.04
CA PHE A 10 19.42 -18.37 -0.72
C PHE A 10 19.31 -17.02 -0.01
N ALA A 11 19.66 -16.98 1.27
CA ALA A 11 19.69 -15.77 2.10
C ALA A 11 20.89 -14.83 1.83
N ASN A 12 21.72 -15.13 0.82
CA ASN A 12 22.90 -14.33 0.50
C ASN A 12 22.51 -12.89 0.11
N HIS A 13 23.21 -11.89 0.65
CA HIS A 13 22.88 -10.49 0.42
C HIS A 13 22.86 -10.09 -1.06
N GLY A 14 23.79 -10.59 -1.89
CA GLY A 14 23.83 -10.29 -3.31
C GLY A 14 22.64 -10.90 -4.07
N ILE A 15 22.21 -12.10 -3.70
CA ILE A 15 21.02 -12.73 -4.30
C ILE A 15 19.75 -11.98 -3.89
N GLN A 16 19.65 -11.58 -2.63
CA GLN A 16 18.50 -10.85 -2.12
C GLN A 16 18.42 -9.43 -2.73
N GLU A 17 19.54 -8.72 -2.81
CA GLU A 17 19.63 -7.40 -3.44
C GLU A 17 19.24 -7.47 -4.92
N ALA A 18 19.89 -8.36 -5.69
CA ALA A 18 19.59 -8.54 -7.11
C ALA A 18 18.15 -9.00 -7.34
N GLY A 19 17.64 -9.87 -6.46
CA GLY A 19 16.26 -10.33 -6.46
C GLY A 19 15.27 -9.19 -6.24
N CYS A 20 15.43 -8.40 -5.18
CA CYS A 20 14.62 -7.22 -4.89
C CYS A 20 14.64 -6.24 -6.07
N HIS A 21 15.83 -5.96 -6.61
CA HIS A 21 15.97 -5.03 -7.74
C HIS A 21 15.26 -5.54 -9.00
N ALA A 22 15.43 -6.81 -9.35
CA ALA A 22 14.77 -7.43 -10.50
C ALA A 22 13.25 -7.44 -10.35
N LEU A 23 12.73 -7.82 -9.17
CA LEU A 23 11.30 -7.83 -8.90
C LEU A 23 10.71 -6.41 -8.91
N GLY A 24 11.45 -5.40 -8.43
CA GLY A 24 11.02 -4.01 -8.51
C GLY A 24 10.93 -3.50 -9.94
N ASN A 25 11.93 -3.80 -10.77
CA ASN A 25 11.91 -3.40 -12.19
C ASN A 25 10.77 -4.07 -12.96
N LEU A 26 10.52 -5.36 -12.70
CA LEU A 26 9.35 -6.04 -13.28
C LEU A 26 8.04 -5.39 -12.83
N SER A 27 7.94 -5.00 -11.56
CA SER A 27 6.71 -4.42 -11.00
C SER A 27 6.43 -2.99 -11.45
N MET A 28 7.32 -2.34 -12.22
CA MET A 28 7.03 -1.03 -12.83
C MET A 28 5.89 -1.11 -13.86
N SER A 29 5.64 -2.29 -14.42
CA SER A 29 4.46 -2.57 -15.23
C SER A 29 3.40 -3.25 -14.36
N GLU A 30 2.17 -2.73 -14.37
CA GLU A 30 1.05 -3.27 -13.58
C GLU A 30 0.78 -4.75 -13.87
N GLN A 31 0.86 -5.15 -15.14
CA GLN A 31 0.69 -6.55 -15.55
C GLN A 31 1.71 -7.47 -14.87
N PHE A 32 2.99 -7.06 -14.87
CA PHE A 32 4.06 -7.84 -14.27
C PHE A 32 4.12 -7.72 -12.76
N ALA A 33 3.63 -6.62 -12.19
CA ALA A 33 3.41 -6.49 -10.74
C ALA A 33 2.42 -7.56 -10.26
N ALA A 34 1.29 -7.73 -10.95
CA ALA A 34 0.26 -8.70 -10.57
C ALA A 34 0.77 -10.14 -10.61
N VAL A 35 1.53 -10.47 -11.65
CA VAL A 35 2.21 -11.77 -11.78
C VAL A 35 3.25 -11.94 -10.68
N THR A 36 4.04 -10.92 -10.40
CA THR A 36 5.09 -10.98 -9.36
C THR A 36 4.49 -11.24 -7.97
N VAL A 37 3.38 -10.57 -7.65
CA VAL A 37 2.63 -10.79 -6.41
C VAL A 37 2.06 -12.22 -6.35
N ASP A 38 1.47 -12.74 -7.44
CA ASP A 38 0.96 -14.13 -7.48
C ASP A 38 2.02 -15.19 -7.24
N LEU A 39 3.25 -14.92 -7.70
CA LEU A 39 4.36 -15.84 -7.48
C LEU A 39 4.89 -15.79 -6.05
N GLY A 40 4.39 -14.89 -5.22
CA GLY A 40 4.82 -14.65 -3.87
C GLY A 40 6.06 -13.76 -3.77
N GLY A 41 6.21 -12.82 -4.72
CA GLY A 41 7.32 -11.88 -4.76
C GLY A 41 7.32 -10.92 -3.59
N ALA A 42 6.14 -10.44 -3.15
CA ALA A 42 6.02 -9.54 -2.00
C ALA A 42 6.57 -10.19 -0.72
N GLN A 43 6.25 -11.47 -0.48
CA GLN A 43 6.76 -12.23 0.67
C GLN A 43 8.27 -12.42 0.60
N CYS A 44 8.83 -12.63 -0.60
CA CYS A 44 10.28 -12.75 -0.75
C CYS A 44 10.97 -11.43 -0.44
N VAL A 45 10.41 -10.31 -0.89
CA VAL A 45 10.96 -8.97 -0.62
C VAL A 45 10.85 -8.61 0.86
N THR A 46 9.69 -8.83 1.49
CA THR A 46 9.52 -8.54 2.93
C THR A 46 10.43 -9.43 3.77
N HIS A 47 10.57 -10.71 3.42
CA HIS A 47 11.51 -11.61 4.10
C HIS A 47 12.95 -11.15 3.92
N ALA A 48 13.37 -10.79 2.71
CA ALA A 48 14.71 -10.27 2.43
C ALA A 48 15.05 -9.03 3.27
N MET A 49 14.10 -8.11 3.37
CA MET A 49 14.25 -6.90 4.18
C MET A 49 14.31 -7.20 5.68
N ASP A 50 13.66 -8.26 6.15
CA ASP A 50 13.65 -8.68 7.55
C ASP A 50 14.98 -9.37 7.95
N ILE A 51 15.50 -10.27 7.10
CA ILE A 51 16.76 -11.00 7.39
C ILE A 51 18.02 -10.17 7.14
N LEU A 52 17.93 -9.12 6.31
CA LEU A 52 19.03 -8.23 5.94
C LEU A 52 18.66 -6.78 6.31
N ASP A 53 18.09 -6.62 7.50
CA ASP A 53 17.62 -5.36 8.09
C ASP A 53 18.70 -4.26 8.15
N ARG A 54 19.97 -4.63 8.28
CA ARG A 54 21.13 -3.71 8.32
C ARG A 54 21.85 -3.52 6.99
N ASN A 55 21.36 -4.12 5.90
CA ASN A 55 21.93 -3.92 4.57
C ASN A 55 21.18 -2.81 3.83
N GLU A 56 21.81 -1.65 3.68
CA GLU A 56 21.18 -0.47 3.05
C GLU A 56 20.71 -0.75 1.62
N GLU A 57 21.49 -1.47 0.82
CA GLU A 57 21.14 -1.75 -0.58
C GLU A 57 19.93 -2.67 -0.69
N VAL A 58 19.84 -3.70 0.17
CA VAL A 58 18.65 -4.56 0.23
C VAL A 58 17.43 -3.79 0.68
N GLN A 59 17.54 -2.92 1.69
CA GLN A 59 16.42 -2.06 2.11
C GLN A 59 16.00 -1.10 1.00
N ARG A 60 16.96 -0.47 0.31
CA ARG A 60 16.70 0.45 -0.81
C ARG A 60 15.96 -0.25 -1.95
N CYS A 61 16.48 -1.39 -2.41
CA CYS A 61 15.87 -2.19 -3.46
C CYS A 61 14.54 -2.79 -3.02
N GLY A 62 14.41 -3.19 -1.76
CA GLY A 62 13.19 -3.72 -1.17
C GLY A 62 12.07 -2.68 -1.12
N CYS A 63 12.34 -1.49 -0.56
CA CYS A 63 11.37 -0.38 -0.56
C CYS A 63 10.97 0.03 -1.99
N PHE A 64 11.91 0.04 -2.93
CA PHE A 64 11.61 0.28 -4.33
C PHE A 64 10.64 -0.79 -4.88
N ALA A 65 10.94 -2.06 -4.68
CA ALA A 65 10.10 -3.15 -5.17
C ALA A 65 8.69 -3.13 -4.55
N LEU A 66 8.60 -2.96 -3.23
CA LEU A 66 7.32 -2.90 -2.53
C LEU A 66 6.47 -1.71 -2.98
N LEU A 67 7.06 -0.55 -3.27
CA LEU A 67 6.31 0.59 -3.79
C LEU A 67 5.58 0.23 -5.10
N TYR A 68 6.30 -0.34 -6.06
CA TYR A 68 5.72 -0.64 -7.36
C TYR A 68 4.73 -1.81 -7.31
N MET A 69 5.01 -2.84 -6.51
CA MET A 69 4.03 -3.90 -6.24
C MET A 69 2.77 -3.35 -5.58
N THR A 70 2.91 -2.46 -4.60
CA THR A 70 1.77 -1.86 -3.89
C THR A 70 0.95 -1.00 -4.85
N ARG A 71 1.59 -0.12 -5.61
CA ARG A 71 0.89 0.75 -6.59
C ARG A 71 0.08 -0.02 -7.62
N GLY A 72 0.62 -1.13 -8.14
CA GLY A 72 -0.06 -1.91 -9.18
C GLY A 72 -1.03 -2.98 -8.64
N CYS A 73 -0.92 -3.37 -7.36
CA CYS A 73 -1.58 -4.57 -6.84
C CYS A 73 -2.09 -4.43 -5.40
N LEU A 74 -2.40 -3.22 -4.93
CA LEU A 74 -2.78 -2.96 -3.55
C LEU A 74 -3.94 -3.85 -3.06
N GLU A 75 -5.06 -3.87 -3.78
CA GLU A 75 -6.23 -4.69 -3.42
C GLU A 75 -5.90 -6.19 -3.33
N LYS A 76 -4.98 -6.64 -4.18
CA LYS A 76 -4.54 -8.03 -4.22
C LYS A 76 -3.67 -8.37 -3.02
N LEU A 77 -2.72 -7.49 -2.70
CA LEU A 77 -1.88 -7.59 -1.51
C LEU A 77 -2.73 -7.54 -0.24
N GLN A 78 -3.80 -6.74 -0.23
CA GLN A 78 -4.77 -6.70 0.87
C GLN A 78 -5.50 -8.03 1.01
N ARG A 79 -6.08 -8.56 -0.07
CA ARG A 79 -6.78 -9.86 -0.06
C ARG A 79 -5.86 -11.02 0.36
N GLN A 80 -4.57 -10.91 0.08
CA GLN A 80 -3.56 -11.89 0.49
C GLN A 80 -3.00 -11.66 1.90
N GLY A 81 -3.41 -10.59 2.60
CA GLY A 81 -2.93 -10.27 3.94
C GLY A 81 -1.46 -9.84 4.00
N HIS A 82 -0.93 -9.23 2.94
CA HIS A 82 0.48 -8.82 2.87
C HIS A 82 0.71 -7.35 3.25
N VAL A 83 -0.34 -6.53 3.33
CA VAL A 83 -0.22 -5.09 3.59
C VAL A 83 0.40 -4.77 4.95
N ASP A 84 0.05 -5.50 6.00
CA ASP A 84 0.62 -5.29 7.34
C ASP A 84 2.12 -5.64 7.37
N ALA A 85 2.50 -6.75 6.73
CA ALA A 85 3.90 -7.15 6.64
C ALA A 85 4.74 -6.14 5.86
N ILE A 86 4.20 -5.62 4.75
CA ILE A 86 4.82 -4.56 3.94
C ILE A 86 5.01 -3.29 4.77
N THR A 87 3.96 -2.86 5.46
CA THR A 87 3.97 -1.65 6.30
C THR A 87 5.04 -1.76 7.38
N ARG A 88 5.06 -2.88 8.12
CA ARG A 88 6.04 -3.13 9.20
C ARG A 88 7.48 -3.05 8.71
N VAL A 89 7.83 -3.76 7.63
CA VAL A 89 9.23 -3.78 7.15
C VAL A 89 9.65 -2.44 6.56
N VAL A 90 8.72 -1.71 5.93
CA VAL A 90 9.00 -0.38 5.39
C VAL A 90 9.21 0.65 6.49
N GLU A 91 8.41 0.63 7.55
CA GLU A 91 8.61 1.49 8.73
C GLU A 91 9.97 1.21 9.38
N ALA A 92 10.28 -0.06 9.65
CA ALA A 92 11.58 -0.46 10.20
C ALA A 92 12.77 -0.01 9.32
N ALA A 93 12.65 -0.11 8.00
CA ALA A 93 13.67 0.35 7.06
C ALA A 93 13.87 1.87 7.12
N ILE A 94 12.77 2.64 7.19
CA ILE A 94 12.82 4.10 7.30
C ILE A 94 13.49 4.53 8.61
N ASP A 95 13.17 3.86 9.72
CA ASP A 95 13.71 4.17 11.03
C ASP A 95 15.20 3.81 11.13
N THR A 96 15.59 2.65 10.60
CA THR A 96 16.99 2.19 10.59
C THR A 96 17.86 3.07 9.70
N PHE A 97 17.34 3.48 8.53
CA PHE A 97 18.07 4.28 7.54
C PHE A 97 17.50 5.69 7.37
N ALA A 98 17.32 6.41 8.48
CA ALA A 98 16.75 7.76 8.51
C ALA A 98 17.52 8.79 7.64
N SER A 99 18.80 8.55 7.37
CA SER A 99 19.62 9.41 6.48
C SER A 99 19.48 9.06 4.99
N SER A 100 18.99 7.86 4.66
CA SER A 100 18.92 7.39 3.28
C SER A 100 17.75 8.02 2.54
N ARG A 101 18.07 8.93 1.60
CA ARG A 101 17.06 9.65 0.81
C ARG A 101 16.16 8.72 0.01
N TYR A 102 16.70 7.60 -0.46
CA TYR A 102 15.98 6.66 -1.32
C TYR A 102 15.03 5.78 -0.53
N ILE A 103 15.50 5.19 0.57
CA ILE A 103 14.67 4.37 1.46
C ILE A 103 13.51 5.22 1.98
N ARG A 104 13.77 6.44 2.45
CA ARG A 104 12.71 7.35 2.89
C ARG A 104 11.72 7.72 1.79
N LYS A 105 12.21 8.02 0.59
CA LYS A 105 11.36 8.39 -0.55
C LYS A 105 10.44 7.25 -0.97
N TYR A 106 10.98 6.04 -1.16
CA TYR A 106 10.20 4.89 -1.61
C TYR A 106 9.32 4.34 -0.48
N GLY A 107 9.86 4.26 0.73
CA GLY A 107 9.15 3.78 1.90
C GLY A 107 7.93 4.64 2.23
N LYS A 108 8.07 5.97 2.35
CA LYS A 108 6.94 6.87 2.63
C LYS A 108 5.84 6.76 1.58
N LYS A 109 6.21 6.71 0.29
CA LYS A 109 5.24 6.51 -0.78
C LYS A 109 4.53 5.16 -0.67
N THR A 110 5.24 4.10 -0.28
CA THR A 110 4.63 2.79 -0.06
C THR A 110 3.58 2.88 1.05
N LEU A 111 3.90 3.56 2.16
CA LEU A 111 2.97 3.78 3.28
C LEU A 111 1.77 4.66 2.89
N GLU A 112 1.94 5.64 2.00
CA GLU A 112 0.83 6.43 1.46
C GLU A 112 -0.10 5.57 0.60
N GLU A 113 0.47 4.66 -0.21
CA GLU A 113 -0.30 3.74 -1.03
C GLU A 113 -1.06 2.71 -0.19
N THR A 114 -0.45 2.13 0.84
CA THR A 114 -1.14 1.15 1.71
C THR A 114 -2.33 1.76 2.46
N LYS A 115 -2.27 3.04 2.80
CA LYS A 115 -3.38 3.76 3.46
C LYS A 115 -4.62 3.94 2.59
N LYS A 116 -4.52 3.85 1.26
CA LYS A 116 -5.69 3.98 0.37
C LYS A 116 -6.75 2.91 0.65
N VAL A 117 -6.32 1.72 1.07
CA VAL A 117 -7.22 0.63 1.48
C VAL A 117 -8.09 1.02 2.68
N GLN A 118 -7.55 1.84 3.59
CA GLN A 118 -8.22 2.19 4.83
C GLN A 118 -9.35 3.21 4.63
N CYS A 119 -9.34 3.94 3.52
CA CYS A 119 -10.40 4.87 3.15
C CYS A 119 -11.58 4.18 2.43
N ASP A 120 -11.32 3.15 1.62
CA ASP A 120 -12.38 2.45 0.88
C ASP A 120 -13.23 1.53 1.76
N GLY A 121 -12.73 1.13 2.93
CA GLY A 121 -13.48 0.38 3.93
C GLY A 121 -14.47 1.20 4.78
N LEU A 122 -14.46 2.53 4.66
CA LEU A 122 -15.36 3.45 5.37
C LEU A 122 -16.49 4.01 4.49
N VAL A 123 -16.57 3.63 3.21
CA VAL A 123 -17.68 4.03 2.34
C VAL A 123 -18.83 3.03 2.46
N SER A 124 -19.46 2.94 3.63
CA SER A 124 -20.83 2.42 3.71
C SER A 124 -21.65 2.86 4.93
N LEU A 125 -21.11 3.58 5.91
CA LEU A 125 -21.93 4.11 7.02
C LEU A 125 -21.45 5.50 7.42
N ASP A 126 -22.30 6.48 7.11
CA ASP A 126 -22.29 7.87 7.57
C ASP A 126 -21.10 8.77 7.17
N TRP A 127 -21.19 9.34 5.96
CA TRP A 127 -20.54 10.64 5.71
C TRP A 127 -21.50 11.77 6.13
N PRO A 128 -21.17 12.59 7.14
CA PRO A 128 -21.97 13.77 7.46
C PRO A 128 -21.86 14.79 6.34
N ILE A 129 -23.02 15.32 5.97
CA ILE A 129 -23.30 16.38 5.02
C ILE A 129 -22.38 17.59 5.24
N LEU A 130 -21.18 17.61 4.65
CA LEU A 130 -20.34 18.81 4.56
C LEU A 130 -19.48 18.77 3.30
N TYR A 131 -20.10 18.73 2.13
CA TYR A 131 -19.52 19.31 0.90
C TYR A 131 -20.65 19.55 -0.11
N LEU A 132 -21.40 20.63 0.07
CA LEU A 132 -22.20 21.22 -1.01
C LEU A 132 -21.48 22.50 -1.48
N PRO A 133 -21.11 22.61 -2.77
CA PRO A 133 -20.68 23.88 -3.34
C PRO A 133 -21.85 24.87 -3.27
N ARG A 134 -21.54 26.07 -2.76
CA ARG A 134 -22.48 27.18 -2.62
C ARG A 134 -22.85 27.69 -4.03
N HIS A 135 -23.91 27.15 -4.61
CA HIS A 135 -24.61 27.80 -5.73
C HIS A 135 -26.03 28.16 -5.32
N GLN A 136 -26.36 29.40 -5.66
CA GLN A 136 -27.51 30.23 -5.32
C GLN A 136 -28.85 29.48 -5.31
N HIS A 137 -29.62 29.66 -4.24
CA HIS A 137 -31.07 29.56 -4.31
C HIS A 137 -31.68 30.82 -3.70
N GLU A 138 -32.24 31.63 -4.59
CA GLU A 138 -33.17 32.71 -4.28
C GLU A 138 -34.45 32.12 -3.67
N GLY A 139 -34.97 32.81 -2.66
CA GLY A 139 -36.38 32.89 -2.28
C GLY A 139 -37.17 31.61 -2.04
N MET A 140 -37.40 31.26 -0.76
CA MET A 140 -38.71 30.73 -0.33
C MET A 140 -38.91 30.93 1.18
N ASP A 141 -40.09 31.47 1.50
CA ASP A 141 -40.60 31.95 2.78
C ASP A 141 -40.97 30.79 3.73
N PRO A 142 -40.66 30.81 5.05
CA PRO A 142 -40.96 29.69 5.94
C PRO A 142 -42.32 29.89 6.61
N THR A 143 -43.39 29.50 5.93
CA THR A 143 -44.66 29.21 6.62
C THR A 143 -45.24 27.91 6.07
N THR A 144 -45.71 27.06 6.99
CA THR A 144 -46.35 25.74 6.78
C THR A 144 -45.41 24.52 6.62
N MET A 145 -45.18 23.81 7.73
CA MET A 145 -45.43 22.36 7.72
C MET A 145 -45.55 21.82 9.15
N SER A 146 -46.79 21.61 9.56
CA SER A 146 -47.20 20.87 10.75
C SER A 146 -47.20 19.37 10.48
N LEU A 147 -46.66 18.60 11.44
CA LEU A 147 -47.04 17.25 11.90
C LEU A 147 -47.18 16.11 10.87
N GLN A 148 -46.39 15.03 11.04
CA GLN A 148 -46.88 13.70 11.46
C GLN A 148 -45.73 12.69 11.59
N PHE A 149 -45.66 12.02 12.74
CA PHE A 149 -44.88 10.79 12.94
C PHE A 149 -45.77 9.59 12.61
N PRO A 150 -45.29 8.55 11.90
CA PRO A 150 -46.00 7.29 11.80
C PRO A 150 -45.62 6.36 12.96
N SER A 151 -46.65 5.84 13.61
CA SER A 151 -46.62 4.70 14.53
C SER A 151 -46.34 3.40 13.76
N PHE A 152 -45.39 2.61 14.23
CA PHE A 152 -45.12 1.26 13.74
C PHE A 152 -46.15 0.26 14.30
N GLN A 153 -46.71 -0.57 13.43
CA GLN A 153 -47.29 -1.86 13.79
C GLN A 153 -46.23 -2.96 13.67
#